data_AF-A0A1A3T9R5-F1
#
_entry.id   AF-A0A1A3T9R5-F1
#
_cell.length_a   1.000
_cell.length_b   1.000
_cell.length_c   1.000
_cell.angle_alpha   90.00
_cell.angle_beta   90.00
_cell.angle_gamma   90.00
#
_symmetry.space_group_name_H-M   'P 1'
#
loop_
_entity.id
_entity.type
_entity.pdbx_description
1 polymer ?
#
loop_
_entity_poly.entity_id
_entity_poly.type
_entity_poly.pdbx_seq_one_letter_code
_entity_poly.pdbx_strand_id
1 'polypeptide(L)'
;MARITPTDDFAAIPTTDIGQGDRINLGVAGIMSRLPDVAAAIGGVTVALRETGALSPRLMELVRLRIAFHNQCRSCMSIRYQSAVDDGVTEDLVCSLEKPAEAADLTDAERAALRFADLFATNHLAIDDAVYDQLRAHFTEDQLVALGLHCAMCVGLGRLAATWHVIDDLPQDYRADSATPFAPWSAASVIASG
;
A
#
# COMPACT_ATOMS: atom_id res chain seq x y z
N MET A 1 7.65 7.27 18.21
CA MET A 1 7.14 6.21 19.11
C MET A 1 5.70 5.88 18.76
N ALA A 2 5.43 4.59 18.55
CA ALA A 2 4.11 4.06 18.23
C ALA A 2 3.11 4.23 19.38
N ARG A 3 1.81 4.34 19.05
CA ARG A 3 0.71 4.48 20.01
C ARG A 3 0.29 3.16 20.66
N ILE A 4 0.62 2.03 20.03
CA ILE A 4 0.37 0.69 20.56
C ILE A 4 1.72 0.00 20.71
N THR A 5 1.97 -0.54 21.90
CA THR A 5 3.16 -1.37 22.16
C THR A 5 3.10 -2.63 21.30
N PRO A 6 4.13 -2.97 20.51
CA PRO A 6 4.19 -4.26 19.80
C PRO A 6 4.18 -5.45 20.75
N THR A 7 3.90 -6.66 20.24
CA THR A 7 4.17 -7.90 20.98
C THR A 7 5.68 -8.15 21.09
N ASP A 8 6.09 -8.86 22.14
CA ASP A 8 7.47 -9.31 22.32
C ASP A 8 7.81 -10.52 21.43
N ASP A 9 6.82 -11.15 20.79
CA ASP A 9 7.01 -12.34 19.94
C ASP A 9 7.98 -12.07 18.77
N PHE A 10 8.09 -10.82 18.32
CA PHE A 10 9.04 -10.41 17.28
C PHE A 10 10.30 -9.73 17.83
N ALA A 11 10.40 -9.50 19.15
CA ALA A 11 11.58 -8.89 19.75
C ALA A 11 12.84 -9.75 19.58
N ALA A 12 12.65 -11.06 19.35
CA ALA A 12 13.71 -12.01 19.07
C ALA A 12 14.12 -12.11 17.59
N ILE A 13 13.37 -11.50 16.65
CA ILE A 13 13.77 -11.48 15.24
C ILE A 13 14.98 -10.53 15.10
N PRO A 14 16.14 -11.01 14.64
CA PRO A 14 17.28 -10.14 14.40
C PRO A 14 16.94 -9.13 13.30
N THR A 15 16.73 -7.87 13.68
CA THR A 15 16.41 -6.80 12.74
C THR A 15 17.67 -6.29 12.00
N THR A 16 18.86 -6.69 12.46
CA THR A 16 20.16 -6.37 11.84
C THR A 16 20.38 -7.06 10.50
N ASP A 17 19.74 -8.21 10.30
CA ASP A 17 20.02 -9.09 9.16
C ASP A 17 19.00 -8.93 8.02
N ILE A 18 18.01 -8.04 8.20
CA ILE A 18 16.95 -7.77 7.24
C ILE A 18 17.02 -6.32 6.74
N GLY A 19 16.51 -6.09 5.52
CA GLY A 19 16.47 -4.77 4.89
C GLY A 19 15.58 -3.78 5.66
N GLN A 20 15.81 -2.47 5.44
CA GLN A 20 15.01 -1.43 6.11
C GLN A 20 13.52 -1.55 5.77
N GLY A 21 13.15 -1.87 4.52
CA GLY A 21 11.75 -2.07 4.15
C GLY A 21 11.08 -3.20 4.93
N ASP A 22 11.81 -4.28 5.19
CA ASP A 22 11.28 -5.42 5.96
C ASP A 22 11.13 -5.08 7.44
N ARG A 23 12.07 -4.32 8.02
CA ARG A 23 11.90 -3.77 9.39
C ARG A 23 10.65 -2.91 9.52
N ILE A 24 10.38 -2.07 8.53
CA ILE A 24 9.18 -1.22 8.53
C ILE A 24 7.89 -2.07 8.51
N ASN A 25 7.87 -3.15 7.71
CA ASN A 25 6.74 -4.10 7.72
C ASN A 25 6.60 -4.79 9.09
N LEU A 26 7.70 -5.19 9.73
CA LEU A 26 7.69 -5.79 11.06
C LEU A 26 7.09 -4.87 12.13
N GLY A 27 7.27 -3.55 12.03
CA GLY A 27 6.69 -2.61 12.99
C GLY A 27 5.15 -2.71 13.07
N VAL A 28 4.48 -2.78 11.92
CA VAL A 28 3.01 -2.95 11.87
C VAL A 28 2.62 -4.37 12.25
N ALA A 29 3.32 -5.38 11.74
CA ALA A 29 3.06 -6.79 12.06
C ALA A 29 3.21 -7.09 13.57
N GLY A 30 4.15 -6.43 14.23
CA GLY A 30 4.38 -6.52 15.67
C GLY A 30 3.23 -6.00 16.50
N ILE A 31 2.54 -4.96 16.04
CA ILE A 31 1.32 -4.48 16.70
C ILE A 31 0.15 -5.44 16.43
N MET A 32 -0.02 -5.89 15.19
CA MET A 32 -1.11 -6.79 14.81
C MET A 32 -1.06 -8.13 15.54
N SER A 33 0.13 -8.66 15.81
CA SER A 33 0.28 -9.98 16.44
C SER A 33 0.03 -9.99 17.94
N ARG A 34 -0.39 -8.87 18.53
CA ARG A 34 -1.15 -8.92 19.80
C ARG A 34 -2.44 -9.74 19.65
N LEU A 35 -2.92 -9.94 18.42
CA LEU A 35 -3.99 -10.87 18.04
C LEU A 35 -3.47 -11.81 16.93
N PRO A 36 -2.69 -12.85 17.27
CA PRO A 36 -1.91 -13.63 16.29
C PRO A 36 -2.77 -14.35 15.26
N ASP A 37 -3.88 -14.98 15.68
CA ASP A 37 -4.79 -15.68 14.74
C ASP A 37 -5.44 -14.70 13.74
N VAL A 38 -5.75 -13.49 14.21
CA VAL A 38 -6.33 -12.43 13.36
C VAL A 38 -5.26 -11.90 12.39
N ALA A 39 -4.04 -11.67 12.88
CA ALA A 39 -2.92 -11.26 12.04
C ALA A 39 -2.61 -12.29 10.96
N ALA A 40 -2.61 -13.59 11.30
CA ALA A 40 -2.42 -14.68 10.36
C ALA A 40 -3.52 -14.74 9.31
N ALA A 41 -4.79 -14.59 9.71
CA ALA A 41 -5.92 -14.58 8.78
C ALA A 41 -5.82 -13.40 7.78
N ILE A 42 -5.48 -12.20 8.27
CA ILE A 42 -5.28 -11.02 7.42
C ILE A 42 -4.09 -11.21 6.46
N GLY A 43 -2.98 -11.75 6.94
CA GLY A 43 -1.83 -12.11 6.10
C GLY A 43 -2.21 -13.11 5.02
N GLY A 44 -2.99 -14.13 5.38
CA GLY A 44 -3.52 -15.14 4.45
C GLY A 44 -4.37 -14.55 3.33
N VAL A 45 -5.21 -13.54 3.60
CA VAL A 45 -5.96 -12.83 2.55
C VAL A 45 -5.02 -12.14 1.57
N THR A 46 -3.96 -11.50 2.08
CA THR A 46 -3.00 -10.77 1.24
C THR A 46 -2.20 -11.73 0.35
N VAL A 47 -1.76 -12.86 0.92
CA VAL A 47 -1.07 -13.92 0.17
C VAL A 47 -2.00 -14.51 -0.88
N ALA A 48 -3.22 -14.90 -0.51
CA ALA A 48 -4.17 -15.49 -1.45
C ALA A 48 -4.47 -14.56 -2.62
N LEU A 49 -4.66 -13.25 -2.38
CA LEU A 49 -4.85 -12.26 -3.44
C LEU A 49 -3.66 -12.20 -4.41
N ARG A 50 -2.42 -12.16 -3.90
CA ARG A 50 -1.21 -12.16 -4.74
C ARG A 50 -1.09 -13.45 -5.56
N GLU A 51 -1.35 -14.60 -4.94
CA GLU A 51 -1.22 -15.91 -5.59
C GLU A 51 -2.26 -16.16 -6.69
N THR A 52 -3.40 -15.47 -6.67
CA THR A 52 -4.36 -15.56 -7.78
C THR A 52 -3.76 -15.10 -9.12
N GLY A 53 -2.78 -14.20 -9.10
CA GLY A 53 -2.24 -13.56 -10.30
C GLY A 53 -3.24 -12.68 -11.04
N ALA A 54 -4.40 -12.37 -10.45
CA ALA A 54 -5.44 -11.57 -11.09
C ALA A 54 -4.97 -10.14 -11.37
N LEU A 55 -4.13 -9.58 -10.48
CA LEU A 55 -3.51 -8.27 -10.63
C LEU A 55 -1.99 -8.45 -10.70
N SER A 56 -1.32 -7.68 -11.55
CA SER A 56 0.14 -7.69 -11.58
C SER A 56 0.73 -7.06 -10.31
N PRO A 57 1.93 -7.47 -9.88
CA PRO A 57 2.64 -6.82 -8.77
C PRO A 57 2.76 -5.30 -8.93
N ARG A 58 3.03 -4.84 -10.16
CA ARG A 58 3.05 -3.42 -10.52
C ARG A 58 1.72 -2.74 -10.19
N LEU A 59 0.60 -3.25 -10.68
CA LEU A 59 -0.70 -2.64 -10.46
C LEU A 59 -1.09 -2.60 -8.98
N MET A 60 -0.85 -3.70 -8.26
CA MET A 60 -1.09 -3.75 -6.81
C MET A 60 -0.28 -2.68 -6.07
N GLU A 61 0.97 -2.46 -6.47
CA GLU A 61 1.84 -1.46 -5.84
C GLU A 61 1.40 -0.03 -6.14
N LEU A 62 1.04 0.28 -7.39
CA LEU A 62 0.53 1.61 -7.76
C LEU A 62 -0.73 1.96 -6.97
N VAL A 63 -1.68 1.03 -6.88
CA VAL A 63 -2.91 1.19 -6.09
C VAL A 63 -2.59 1.37 -4.60
N ARG A 64 -1.69 0.55 -4.05
CA ARG A 64 -1.30 0.62 -2.64
C ARG A 64 -0.67 1.97 -2.31
N LEU A 65 0.27 2.46 -3.12
CA LEU A 65 0.94 3.74 -2.93
C LEU A 65 -0.04 4.91 -3.04
N ARG A 66 -0.97 4.85 -4.00
CA ARG A 66 -1.99 5.89 -4.16
C ARG A 66 -2.95 5.94 -2.97
N ILE A 67 -3.39 4.79 -2.46
CA ILE A 67 -4.21 4.73 -1.25
C ILE A 67 -3.39 5.16 -0.01
N ALA A 68 -2.11 4.78 0.07
CA ALA A 68 -1.23 5.19 1.16
C ALA A 68 -1.14 6.71 1.27
N PHE A 69 -1.04 7.42 0.13
CA PHE A 69 -1.14 8.88 0.04
C PHE A 69 -2.41 9.42 0.71
N HIS A 70 -3.59 8.94 0.33
CA HIS A 70 -4.86 9.39 0.95
C HIS A 70 -4.95 9.07 2.43
N ASN A 71 -4.43 7.92 2.84
CA ASN A 71 -4.42 7.49 4.23
C ASN A 71 -3.39 8.21 5.09
N GLN A 72 -2.42 8.90 4.47
CA GLN A 72 -1.25 9.44 5.15
C GLN A 72 -0.46 8.36 5.94
N CYS A 73 -0.46 7.12 5.44
CA CYS A 73 0.29 6.01 6.03
C CYS A 73 1.78 6.09 5.68
N ARG A 74 2.60 6.70 6.55
CA ARG A 74 4.03 6.94 6.29
C ARG A 74 4.85 5.68 6.07
N SER A 75 4.58 4.61 6.83
CA SER A 75 5.21 3.31 6.60
C SER A 75 4.91 2.76 5.22
N CYS A 76 3.62 2.73 4.86
CA CYS A 76 3.19 2.31 3.53
C CYS A 76 3.85 3.14 2.42
N MET A 77 3.88 4.46 2.55
CA MET A 77 4.46 5.35 1.55
C MET A 77 5.97 5.15 1.34
N SER A 78 6.69 4.81 2.40
CA SER A 78 8.16 4.75 2.36
C SER A 78 8.71 3.49 1.68
N ILE A 79 7.89 2.47 1.49
CA ILE A 79 8.31 1.17 0.94
C ILE A 79 7.98 1.07 -0.55
N ARG A 80 8.85 0.36 -1.29
CA ARG A 80 8.52 -0.35 -2.55
C ARG A 80 8.71 -1.84 -2.37
N TYR A 81 7.78 -2.66 -2.86
CA TYR A 81 7.98 -4.12 -2.85
C TYR A 81 8.84 -4.58 -4.03
N GLN A 82 9.80 -5.46 -3.77
CA GLN A 82 10.73 -5.97 -4.79
C GLN A 82 10.00 -6.58 -5.99
N SER A 83 8.92 -7.34 -5.76
CA SER A 83 8.12 -7.92 -6.85
C SER A 83 7.53 -6.86 -7.81
N ALA A 84 7.24 -5.65 -7.30
CA ALA A 84 6.72 -4.57 -8.13
C ALA A 84 7.85 -3.87 -8.89
N VAL A 85 9.03 -3.72 -8.26
CA VAL A 85 10.24 -3.21 -8.92
C VAL A 85 10.66 -4.14 -10.06
N ASP A 86 10.63 -5.45 -9.82
CA ASP A 86 10.89 -6.47 -10.84
C ASP A 86 9.86 -6.43 -11.98
N ASP A 87 8.63 -5.98 -11.68
CA ASP A 87 7.55 -5.73 -12.63
C ASP A 87 7.55 -4.28 -13.18
N GLY A 88 8.71 -3.60 -13.13
CA GLY A 88 8.95 -2.33 -13.79
C GLY A 88 8.46 -1.08 -13.05
N VAL A 89 8.10 -1.18 -11.76
CA VAL A 89 7.87 0.01 -10.93
C VAL A 89 9.19 0.73 -10.70
N THR A 90 9.26 1.98 -11.15
CA THR A 90 10.38 2.90 -10.94
C THR A 90 9.94 4.07 -10.08
N GLU A 91 10.90 4.81 -9.49
CA GLU A 91 10.54 6.02 -8.75
C GLU A 91 9.96 7.12 -9.65
N ASP A 92 10.36 7.18 -10.93
CA ASP A 92 9.74 8.12 -11.90
C ASP A 92 8.24 7.82 -12.06
N LEU A 93 7.87 6.54 -12.17
CA LEU A 93 6.49 6.11 -12.23
C LEU A 93 5.73 6.43 -10.93
N VAL A 94 6.38 6.28 -9.78
CA VAL A 94 5.76 6.64 -8.50
C VAL A 94 5.58 8.15 -8.40
N CYS A 95 6.47 8.96 -8.95
CA CYS A 95 6.29 10.41 -9.08
C CYS A 95 5.06 10.75 -9.93
N SER A 96 4.81 10.01 -11.01
CA SER A 96 3.63 10.16 -11.85
C SER A 96 2.30 9.93 -11.09
N LEU A 97 2.32 9.26 -9.93
CA LEU A 97 1.13 9.10 -9.08
C LEU A 97 0.66 10.39 -8.41
N GLU A 98 1.41 11.49 -8.49
CA GLU A 98 0.91 12.81 -8.08
C GLU A 98 -0.34 13.20 -8.86
N LYS A 99 -0.29 12.98 -10.18
CA LYS A 99 -1.37 13.28 -11.13
C LYS A 99 -1.57 12.12 -12.11
N PRO A 100 -2.16 11.00 -11.67
CA PRO A 100 -2.26 9.79 -12.49
C PRO A 100 -2.97 9.99 -13.84
N ALA A 101 -3.93 10.92 -13.90
CA ALA A 101 -4.68 11.21 -15.13
C ALA A 101 -3.82 11.87 -16.23
N GLU A 102 -2.71 12.53 -15.86
CA GLU A 102 -1.81 13.25 -16.77
C GLU A 102 -0.54 12.44 -17.12
N ALA A 103 -0.34 11.31 -16.45
CA ALA A 103 0.86 10.49 -16.54
C ALA A 103 0.92 9.67 -17.84
N ALA A 104 2.00 9.88 -18.61
CA ALA A 104 2.21 9.21 -19.90
C ALA A 104 2.76 7.77 -19.78
N ASP A 105 3.34 7.44 -18.63
CA ASP A 105 3.94 6.15 -18.28
C ASP A 105 2.95 5.18 -17.60
N LEU A 106 1.68 5.60 -17.45
CA LEU A 106 0.57 4.75 -17.06
C LEU A 106 -0.23 4.27 -18.27
N THR A 107 -0.72 3.04 -18.19
CA THR A 107 -1.70 2.46 -19.12
C THR A 107 -3.12 2.97 -18.80
N ASP A 108 -4.05 2.79 -19.74
CA ASP A 108 -5.47 3.10 -19.50
C ASP A 108 -6.06 2.26 -18.37
N ALA A 109 -5.67 0.98 -18.28
CA ALA A 109 -6.08 0.07 -17.21
C ALA A 109 -5.61 0.57 -15.83
N GLU A 110 -4.33 0.97 -15.71
CA GLU A 110 -3.78 1.52 -14.47
C GLU A 110 -4.45 2.85 -14.09
N ARG A 111 -4.71 3.74 -15.06
CA ARG A 111 -5.47 4.98 -14.82
C ARG A 111 -6.88 4.71 -14.29
N ALA A 112 -7.60 3.75 -14.89
CA ALA A 112 -8.93 3.36 -14.44
C ALA A 112 -8.90 2.80 -13.01
N ALA A 113 -7.95 1.92 -12.70
CA ALA A 113 -7.78 1.36 -11.36
C ALA A 113 -7.39 2.42 -10.31
N LEU A 114 -6.51 3.36 -10.66
CA LEU A 114 -6.12 4.47 -9.78
C LEU A 114 -7.26 5.45 -9.53
N ARG A 115 -8.09 5.72 -10.55
CA ARG A 115 -9.33 6.50 -10.38
C ARG A 115 -10.29 5.81 -9.41
N PHE A 116 -10.48 4.51 -9.56
CA PHE A 116 -11.28 3.73 -8.62
C PHE A 116 -10.69 3.77 -7.21
N ALA A 117 -9.38 3.59 -7.05
CA ALA A 117 -8.69 3.65 -5.77
C ALA A 117 -8.83 5.02 -5.08
N ASP A 118 -8.73 6.11 -5.84
CA ASP A 118 -8.95 7.48 -5.36
C ASP A 118 -10.37 7.67 -4.81
N LEU A 119 -11.39 7.29 -5.59
CA LEU A 119 -12.78 7.35 -5.17
C LEU A 119 -13.02 6.44 -3.95
N PHE A 120 -12.49 5.23 -3.96
CA PHE A 120 -12.68 4.27 -2.87
C PHE A 120 -12.10 4.80 -1.56
N ALA A 121 -10.94 5.46 -1.61
CA ALA A 121 -10.32 6.08 -0.44
C ALA A 121 -11.02 7.36 0.03
N THR A 122 -11.58 8.16 -0.86
CA THR A 122 -12.05 9.54 -0.55
C THR A 122 -13.56 9.73 -0.56
N ASN A 123 -14.27 9.10 -1.50
CA ASN A 123 -15.72 9.21 -1.69
C ASN A 123 -16.28 7.98 -2.41
N HIS A 124 -16.32 6.84 -1.72
CA HIS A 124 -16.77 5.57 -2.28
C HIS A 124 -18.25 5.59 -2.74
N LEU A 125 -19.05 6.54 -2.26
CA LEU A 125 -20.44 6.73 -2.71
C LEU A 125 -20.54 7.31 -4.13
N ALA A 126 -19.46 7.88 -4.67
CA ALA A 126 -19.39 8.35 -6.06
C ALA A 126 -18.93 7.26 -7.04
N ILE A 127 -18.76 6.02 -6.58
CA ILE A 127 -18.49 4.87 -7.45
C ILE A 127 -19.84 4.34 -7.94
N ASP A 128 -20.20 4.73 -9.15
CA ASP A 128 -21.43 4.34 -9.84
C ASP A 128 -21.16 3.32 -10.96
N ASP A 129 -22.21 2.95 -11.70
CA ASP A 129 -22.13 2.02 -12.82
C ASP A 129 -21.15 2.50 -13.91
N ALA A 130 -21.06 3.82 -14.13
CA ALA A 130 -20.13 4.37 -15.12
C ALA A 130 -18.66 4.16 -14.72
N VAL A 131 -18.33 4.19 -13.42
CA VAL A 131 -16.99 3.82 -12.94
C VAL A 131 -16.71 2.34 -13.20
N TYR A 132 -17.66 1.45 -12.93
CA TYR A 132 -17.49 0.02 -13.19
C TYR A 132 -17.43 -0.30 -14.69
N ASP A 133 -18.19 0.38 -15.54
CA ASP A 133 -18.13 0.21 -16.99
C ASP A 133 -16.77 0.61 -17.58
N GLN A 134 -16.15 1.67 -17.05
CA GLN A 134 -14.77 2.04 -17.39
C GLN A 134 -13.78 0.96 -16.97
N LEU A 135 -13.93 0.38 -15.78
CA LEU A 135 -13.06 -0.71 -15.32
C LEU A 135 -13.24 -1.97 -16.18
N ARG A 136 -14.48 -2.31 -16.56
CA ARG A 136 -14.79 -3.49 -17.41
C ARG A 136 -14.18 -3.41 -18.81
N ALA A 137 -13.81 -2.22 -19.28
CA ALA A 137 -13.05 -2.08 -20.52
C ALA A 137 -11.64 -2.69 -20.43
N HIS A 138 -11.14 -2.94 -19.22
CA HIS A 138 -9.75 -3.38 -18.96
C HIS A 138 -9.63 -4.61 -18.05
N PHE A 139 -10.63 -4.89 -17.22
CA PHE A 139 -10.57 -5.92 -16.18
C PHE A 139 -11.71 -6.94 -16.32
N THR A 140 -11.41 -8.21 -16.05
CA THR A 140 -12.42 -9.27 -15.89
C THR A 140 -13.12 -9.15 -14.54
N GLU A 141 -14.27 -9.81 -14.37
CA GLU A 141 -15.01 -9.81 -13.10
C GLU A 141 -14.16 -10.29 -11.91
N ASP A 142 -13.33 -11.33 -12.10
CA ASP A 142 -12.40 -11.80 -11.06
C ASP A 142 -11.35 -10.73 -10.70
N GLN A 143 -10.85 -9.99 -11.70
CA GLN A 143 -9.92 -8.89 -11.49
C GLN A 143 -10.57 -7.70 -10.79
N LEU A 144 -11.85 -7.42 -11.05
CA LEU A 144 -12.61 -6.38 -10.35
C LEU A 144 -12.77 -6.72 -8.87
N VAL A 145 -13.05 -7.99 -8.54
CA VAL A 145 -13.11 -8.46 -7.16
C VAL A 145 -11.75 -8.33 -6.49
N ALA A 146 -10.68 -8.77 -7.15
CA ALA A 146 -9.32 -8.65 -6.63
C ALA A 146 -8.92 -7.18 -6.38
N LEU A 147 -9.23 -6.28 -7.31
CA LEU A 147 -8.97 -4.84 -7.18
C LEU A 147 -9.72 -4.23 -5.99
N GLY A 148 -11.02 -4.55 -5.86
CA GLY A 148 -11.84 -4.08 -4.76
C GLY A 148 -11.32 -4.56 -3.40
N LEU A 149 -10.97 -5.85 -3.28
CA LEU A 149 -10.41 -6.42 -2.05
C LEU A 149 -9.05 -5.82 -1.70
N HIS A 150 -8.16 -5.65 -2.69
CA HIS A 150 -6.87 -5.00 -2.49
C HIS A 150 -7.04 -3.55 -2.00
N CYS A 151 -7.96 -2.79 -2.61
CA CYS A 151 -8.31 -1.45 -2.16
C CYS A 151 -8.86 -1.44 -0.71
N ALA A 152 -9.76 -2.36 -0.38
CA ALA A 152 -10.32 -2.48 0.97
C ALA A 152 -9.24 -2.74 2.03
N MET A 153 -8.32 -3.67 1.76
CA MET A 153 -7.19 -3.98 2.63
C MET A 153 -6.27 -2.76 2.79
N CYS A 154 -5.92 -2.09 1.69
CA CYS A 154 -5.07 -0.91 1.71
C CYS A 154 -5.71 0.25 2.48
N VAL A 155 -7.01 0.52 2.31
CA VAL A 155 -7.73 1.58 3.03
C VAL A 155 -7.80 1.25 4.52
N GLY A 156 -8.32 0.07 4.87
CA GLY A 156 -8.54 -0.32 6.26
C GLY A 156 -7.24 -0.38 7.06
N LEU A 157 -6.28 -1.19 6.61
CA LEU A 157 -5.02 -1.37 7.33
C LEU A 157 -4.12 -0.14 7.25
N GLY A 158 -4.10 0.57 6.12
CA GLY A 158 -3.30 1.79 5.98
C GLY A 158 -3.75 2.90 6.93
N ARG A 159 -5.07 3.09 7.12
CA ARG A 159 -5.59 4.04 8.11
C ARG A 159 -5.23 3.62 9.53
N LEU A 160 -5.38 2.34 9.88
CA LEU A 160 -4.98 1.82 11.19
C LEU A 160 -3.48 2.06 11.45
N ALA A 161 -2.62 1.68 10.51
CA ALA A 161 -1.18 1.88 10.62
C ALA A 161 -0.81 3.37 10.79
N ALA A 162 -1.47 4.27 10.06
CA ALA A 162 -1.30 5.71 10.25
C ALA A 162 -1.70 6.15 11.67
N THR A 163 -2.83 5.64 12.21
CA THR A 163 -3.24 5.93 13.60
C THR A 163 -2.35 5.29 14.65
N TRP A 164 -1.60 4.24 14.35
CA TRP A 164 -0.65 3.64 15.28
C TRP A 164 0.69 4.36 15.33
N HIS A 165 0.95 5.27 14.37
CA HIS A 165 2.15 6.12 14.35
C HIS A 165 3.45 5.29 14.37
N VAL A 166 3.49 4.24 13.55
CA VAL A 166 4.65 3.34 13.41
C VAL A 166 5.69 4.01 12.51
N ILE A 167 6.54 4.85 13.11
CA ILE A 167 7.48 5.70 12.36
C ILE A 167 8.97 5.42 12.66
N ASP A 168 9.27 4.54 13.62
CA ASP A 168 10.60 4.46 14.23
C ASP A 168 11.68 3.95 13.25
N ASP A 169 11.31 3.08 12.29
CA ASP A 169 12.20 2.52 11.26
C ASP A 169 12.14 3.24 9.90
N LEU A 170 11.29 4.26 9.74
CA LEU A 170 11.10 4.93 8.45
C LEU A 170 12.35 5.70 8.01
N PRO A 171 12.53 6.00 6.72
CA PRO A 171 13.51 6.99 6.29
C PRO A 171 13.23 8.35 6.92
N GLN A 172 14.27 9.18 7.11
CA GLN A 172 14.19 10.40 7.91
C GLN A 172 13.07 11.35 7.48
N ASP A 173 12.88 11.53 6.18
CA ASP A 173 11.85 12.43 5.63
C ASP A 173 10.42 12.00 5.97
N TYR A 174 10.21 10.70 6.18
CA TYR A 174 8.89 10.14 6.54
C TYR A 174 8.59 10.21 8.04
N ARG A 175 9.58 10.53 8.89
CA ARG A 175 9.42 10.66 10.34
C ARG A 175 8.93 12.02 10.80
N ALA A 176 8.99 13.04 9.93
CA ALA A 176 8.60 14.39 10.27
C ALA A 176 7.10 14.46 10.55
N ASP A 177 6.75 14.87 11.76
CA ASP A 177 5.37 15.15 12.14
C ASP A 177 4.95 16.47 11.48
N SER A 178 4.01 16.39 10.54
CA SER A 178 3.59 17.50 9.69
C SER A 178 2.08 17.59 9.70
N ALA A 179 1.55 18.78 10.03
CA ALA A 179 0.13 19.10 9.88
C ALA A 179 -0.34 19.09 8.42
N THR A 180 0.60 19.12 7.47
CA THR A 180 0.34 19.09 6.03
C THR A 180 0.43 17.66 5.49
N PRO A 181 -0.46 17.25 4.57
CA PRO A 181 -0.33 16.00 3.84
C PRO A 181 1.04 15.89 3.16
N PHE A 182 1.63 14.71 3.24
CA PHE A 182 2.91 14.37 2.63
C PHE A 182 2.71 13.41 1.49
N ALA A 183 3.56 13.55 0.48
CA ALA A 183 3.52 12.78 -0.73
C ALA A 183 4.61 11.67 -0.72
N PRO A 184 4.28 10.41 -1.05
CA PRO A 184 5.28 9.33 -1.16
C PRO A 184 6.35 9.57 -2.24
N TRP A 185 6.07 10.44 -3.21
CA TRP A 185 6.99 10.78 -4.31
C TRP A 185 7.90 11.97 -4.01
N SER A 186 7.78 12.61 -2.83
CA SER A 186 8.64 13.73 -2.45
C SER A 186 9.86 13.32 -1.61
N ALA A 187 10.08 12.03 -1.38
CA ALA A 187 11.17 11.53 -0.54
C ALA A 187 11.64 10.13 -0.94
N ALA A 188 12.90 9.81 -0.62
CA ALA A 188 13.52 8.54 -0.98
C ALA A 188 12.82 7.34 -0.35
N SER A 189 12.46 6.35 -1.18
CA SER A 189 11.86 5.09 -0.74
C SER A 189 12.91 4.06 -0.31
N VAL A 190 12.45 2.95 0.26
CA VAL A 190 13.26 1.76 0.55
C VAL A 190 12.60 0.53 -0.02
N ILE A 191 13.41 -0.46 -0.40
CA ILE A 191 12.90 -1.74 -0.89
C ILE A 191 12.58 -2.67 0.27
N ALA A 192 11.41 -3.31 0.21
CA ALA A 192 11.04 -4.47 1.02
C ALA A 192 11.04 -5.73 0.15
N SER A 193 11.56 -6.83 0.68
CA SER A 193 11.62 -8.10 -0.05
C SER A 193 10.22 -8.69 -0.30
N GLY A 194 9.32 -8.47 0.67
CA GLY A 194 7.87 -8.72 0.55
C GLY A 194 7.42 -10.16 0.79
#